data_AF-A0A365QG31-F1
#
_entry.id   AF-A0A365QG31-F1
#
_cell.length_a   1.000
_cell.length_b   1.000
_cell.length_c   1.000
_cell.angle_alpha   90.00
_cell.angle_beta   90.00
_cell.angle_gamma   90.00
#
_symmetry.space_group_name_H-M   'P 1'
#
loop_
_entity.id
_entity.type
_entity.pdbx_description
1 polymer ?
#
loop_
_entity_poly.entity_id
_entity_poly.type
_entity_poly.pdbx_seq_one_letter_code
_entity_poly.pdbx_strand_id
1 'polypeptide(L)'
;AYAMGVNINRSFKLYGWCSLIRGVESGGTVENLPCHTFPTDDGGVDMKCPTEIAISDRREAELSKNGFIPLVHRKNTDHATFIGAQSLQKPAEYHDADATANANLSSRLPYLFACSRFAHYLKCIVRDKIGAFKEREDMQRWLNEWVMHYVDADPANSSQDTKARRPLAAAEVVVEEVEGNPGYYNSKFFLRPHFQLEGLTVSLRLVTKLPSIKEVA
;
A
#
# COMPACT_ATOMS: atom_id res chain seq x y z
N ALA A 1 4.14 -17.46 -2.60
CA ALA A 1 3.65 -17.14 -1.23
C ALA A 1 4.78 -16.79 -0.27
N TYR A 2 5.75 -17.70 -0.02
CA TYR A 2 6.84 -17.45 0.93
C TYR A 2 7.64 -16.16 0.68
N ALA A 3 7.99 -15.87 -0.59
CA ALA A 3 8.70 -14.63 -0.93
C ALA A 3 7.93 -13.36 -0.52
N MET A 4 6.60 -13.32 -0.73
CA MET A 4 5.76 -12.23 -0.24
C MET A 4 5.72 -12.18 1.29
N GLY A 5 5.67 -13.34 1.97
CA GLY A 5 5.77 -13.42 3.43
C GLY A 5 7.07 -12.82 3.98
N VAL A 6 8.20 -13.08 3.31
CA VAL A 6 9.49 -12.45 3.65
C VAL A 6 9.43 -10.94 3.47
N ASN A 7 8.84 -10.43 2.38
CA ASN A 7 8.71 -8.99 2.16
C ASN A 7 7.81 -8.32 3.22
N ILE A 8 6.70 -8.96 3.60
CA ILE A 8 5.83 -8.49 4.70
C ILE A 8 6.62 -8.39 6.01
N ASN A 9 7.36 -9.44 6.37
CA ASN A 9 8.16 -9.45 7.59
C ASN A 9 9.28 -8.40 7.55
N ARG A 10 9.93 -8.22 6.38
CA ARG A 10 10.96 -7.20 6.16
C ARG A 10 10.39 -5.79 6.34
N SER A 11 9.26 -5.49 5.71
CA SER A 11 8.57 -4.20 5.84
C SER A 11 8.23 -3.92 7.31
N PHE A 12 7.64 -4.90 8.00
CA PHE A 12 7.32 -4.76 9.42
C PHE A 12 8.57 -4.54 10.28
N LYS A 13 9.66 -5.27 10.03
CA LYS A 13 10.90 -5.13 10.79
C LYS A 13 11.56 -3.76 10.62
N LEU A 14 11.55 -3.21 9.40
CA LEU A 14 12.22 -1.94 9.10
C LEU A 14 11.40 -0.72 9.52
N TYR A 15 10.08 -0.76 9.29
CA TYR A 15 9.21 0.41 9.40
C TYR A 15 8.12 0.28 10.48
N GLY A 16 7.89 -0.92 11.03
CA GLY A 16 6.79 -1.19 11.96
C GLY A 16 5.44 -1.41 11.27
N TRP A 17 5.40 -1.34 9.94
CA TRP A 17 4.21 -1.45 9.10
C TRP A 17 4.47 -2.31 7.87
N CYS A 18 3.43 -2.93 7.34
CA CYS A 18 3.51 -3.76 6.14
C CYS A 18 3.06 -3.00 4.87
N SER A 19 3.35 -1.69 4.81
CA SER A 19 2.94 -0.82 3.70
C SER A 19 3.88 -0.93 2.49
N LEU A 20 5.15 -1.30 2.69
CA LEU A 20 6.18 -1.38 1.65
C LEU A 20 6.54 -2.83 1.33
N ILE A 21 5.64 -3.50 0.61
CA ILE A 21 5.75 -4.92 0.24
C ILE A 21 5.74 -5.17 -1.27
N ARG A 22 5.69 -4.09 -2.07
CA ARG A 22 5.53 -4.12 -3.53
C ARG A 22 6.40 -3.04 -4.18
N GLY A 23 6.54 -3.09 -5.50
CA GLY A 23 7.37 -2.20 -6.32
C GLY A 23 8.87 -2.48 -6.19
N VAL A 24 9.63 -2.08 -7.21
CA VAL A 24 11.06 -2.43 -7.36
C VAL A 24 11.91 -1.81 -6.25
N GLU A 25 11.70 -0.52 -5.98
CA GLU A 25 12.46 0.25 -4.99
C GLU A 25 11.70 0.41 -3.66
N SER A 26 10.48 -0.15 -3.57
CA SER A 26 9.56 0.04 -2.44
C SER A 26 9.30 -1.25 -1.65
N GLY A 27 10.29 -2.15 -1.62
CA GLY A 27 10.29 -3.34 -0.77
C GLY A 27 9.64 -4.60 -1.37
N GLY A 28 9.26 -4.56 -2.65
CA GLY A 28 8.69 -5.71 -3.37
C GLY A 28 9.71 -6.67 -3.98
N THR A 29 11.00 -6.32 -3.98
CA THR A 29 12.05 -7.09 -4.65
C THR A 29 12.54 -8.26 -3.79
N VAL A 30 12.65 -9.41 -4.45
CA VAL A 30 13.21 -10.67 -4.00
C VAL A 30 14.55 -10.83 -4.71
N GLU A 31 15.60 -10.87 -3.92
CA GLU A 31 16.99 -10.87 -4.39
C GLU A 31 17.59 -12.26 -4.21
N ASN A 32 18.73 -12.53 -4.87
CA ASN A 32 19.50 -13.76 -4.76
C ASN A 32 18.67 -15.02 -5.11
N LEU A 33 17.89 -14.96 -6.18
CA LEU A 33 17.17 -16.14 -6.68
C LEU A 33 18.16 -17.13 -7.32
N PRO A 34 17.95 -18.45 -7.18
CA PRO A 34 18.79 -19.43 -7.85
C PRO A 34 18.76 -19.26 -9.38
N CYS A 35 19.93 -19.06 -9.96
CA CYS A 35 20.10 -18.86 -11.40
C CYS A 35 20.94 -20.00 -11.98
N HIS A 36 20.32 -20.81 -12.84
CA HIS A 36 21.01 -21.90 -13.52
C HIS A 36 21.36 -21.48 -14.94
N THR A 37 22.67 -21.33 -15.22
CA THR A 37 23.19 -21.01 -16.54
C THR A 37 23.67 -22.26 -17.27
N PHE A 38 23.35 -22.37 -18.55
CA PHE A 38 23.75 -23.51 -19.39
C PHE A 38 24.19 -23.06 -20.78
N PRO A 39 25.10 -23.79 -21.44
CA PRO A 39 25.50 -23.48 -22.81
C PRO A 39 24.36 -23.78 -23.78
N THR A 40 24.25 -22.96 -24.84
CA THR A 40 23.27 -23.09 -25.92
C THR A 40 23.92 -23.56 -27.20
N ASP A 41 23.11 -24.13 -28.09
CA ASP A 41 23.56 -24.67 -29.39
C ASP A 41 24.17 -23.59 -30.31
N ASP A 42 23.77 -22.32 -30.13
CA ASP A 42 24.30 -21.15 -30.84
C ASP A 42 25.66 -20.65 -30.28
N GLY A 43 26.24 -21.36 -29.30
CA GLY A 43 27.52 -21.02 -28.66
C GLY A 43 27.43 -19.95 -27.57
N GLY A 44 26.22 -19.51 -27.21
CA GLY A 44 25.97 -18.59 -26.09
C GLY A 44 25.78 -19.30 -24.75
N VAL A 45 25.72 -18.53 -23.67
CA VAL A 45 25.28 -19.00 -22.34
C VAL A 45 23.90 -18.41 -22.07
N ASP A 46 22.91 -19.27 -21.85
CA ASP A 46 21.56 -18.85 -21.45
C ASP A 46 21.32 -19.12 -19.97
N MET A 47 20.42 -18.35 -19.38
CA MET A 47 20.05 -18.42 -17.98
C MET A 47 18.60 -18.88 -17.86
N LYS A 48 18.38 -19.97 -17.12
CA LYS A 48 17.03 -20.39 -16.77
C LYS A 48 16.37 -19.33 -15.90
N CYS A 49 15.19 -18.86 -16.32
CA CYS A 49 14.36 -17.95 -15.55
C CYS A 49 14.09 -18.53 -14.15
N PRO A 50 14.40 -17.79 -13.06
CA PRO A 50 14.13 -18.24 -11.69
C PRO A 50 12.64 -18.34 -11.36
N THR A 51 11.78 -17.56 -12.03
CA THR A 51 10.34 -17.78 -12.08
C THR A 51 9.99 -18.70 -13.26
N GLU A 52 8.88 -19.43 -13.19
CA GLU A 52 8.50 -20.41 -14.22
C GLU A 52 8.42 -19.79 -15.63
N ILE A 53 8.05 -18.51 -15.70
CA ILE A 53 8.00 -17.73 -16.94
C ILE A 53 8.33 -16.27 -16.67
N ALA A 54 8.90 -15.61 -17.68
CA ALA A 54 9.03 -14.15 -17.69
C ALA A 54 7.68 -13.50 -18.03
N ILE A 55 7.22 -12.59 -17.18
CA ILE A 55 5.94 -11.91 -17.32
C ILE A 55 6.20 -10.50 -17.88
N SER A 56 5.62 -10.18 -19.03
CA SER A 56 5.65 -8.81 -19.58
C SER A 56 4.74 -7.88 -18.79
N ASP A 57 5.02 -6.58 -18.77
CA ASP A 57 4.21 -5.56 -18.07
C ASP A 57 2.72 -5.62 -18.42
N ARG A 58 2.36 -5.87 -19.69
CA ARG A 58 0.94 -6.04 -20.09
C ARG A 58 0.27 -7.23 -19.38
N ARG A 59 0.99 -8.35 -19.26
CA ARG A 59 0.49 -9.56 -18.59
C ARG A 59 0.45 -9.39 -17.08
N GLU A 60 1.43 -8.68 -16.51
CA GLU A 60 1.41 -8.27 -15.11
C GLU A 60 0.14 -7.49 -14.80
N ALA A 61 -0.17 -6.46 -15.60
CA ALA A 61 -1.36 -5.64 -15.42
C ALA A 61 -2.66 -6.44 -15.58
N GLU A 62 -2.72 -7.35 -16.56
CA GLU A 62 -3.87 -8.27 -16.74
C GLU A 62 -4.08 -9.19 -15.53
N LEU A 63 -3.00 -9.76 -14.98
CA LEU A 63 -3.03 -10.62 -13.80
C LEU A 63 -3.43 -9.84 -12.55
N SER A 64 -2.84 -8.67 -12.34
CA SER A 64 -3.17 -7.77 -11.24
C SER A 64 -4.63 -7.32 -11.29
N LYS A 65 -5.19 -7.04 -12.48
CA LYS A 65 -6.63 -6.74 -12.65
C LYS A 65 -7.55 -7.91 -12.28
N ASN A 66 -7.05 -9.14 -12.41
CA ASN A 66 -7.77 -10.36 -12.03
C ASN A 66 -7.52 -10.76 -10.56
N GLY A 67 -6.86 -9.92 -9.75
CA GLY A 67 -6.64 -10.16 -8.33
C GLY A 67 -5.48 -11.11 -8.01
N PHE A 68 -4.57 -11.32 -8.96
CA PHE A 68 -3.33 -12.07 -8.72
C PHE A 68 -2.19 -11.14 -8.29
N ILE A 69 -1.18 -11.74 -7.66
CA ILE A 69 0.05 -11.05 -7.26
C ILE A 69 1.23 -11.70 -8.02
N PRO A 70 1.51 -11.25 -9.25
CA PRO A 70 2.58 -11.83 -10.06
C PRO A 70 3.96 -11.46 -9.50
N LEU A 71 4.85 -12.46 -9.46
CA LEU A 71 6.28 -12.24 -9.21
C LEU A 71 6.97 -12.10 -10.57
N VAL A 72 7.42 -10.89 -10.90
CA VAL A 72 8.00 -10.58 -12.21
C VAL A 72 9.52 -10.68 -12.12
N HIS A 73 10.11 -11.63 -12.85
CA HIS A 73 11.56 -11.75 -12.97
C HIS A 73 12.16 -10.61 -13.80
N ARG A 74 13.24 -10.02 -13.30
CA ARG A 74 14.01 -9.01 -14.03
C ARG A 74 15.00 -9.72 -14.95
N LYS A 75 14.80 -9.55 -16.26
CA LYS A 75 15.61 -10.17 -17.32
C LYS A 75 17.11 -9.98 -17.07
N ASN A 76 17.87 -11.06 -17.24
CA ASN A 76 19.33 -11.13 -17.09
C ASN A 76 19.86 -10.79 -15.67
N THR A 77 19.02 -10.92 -14.64
CA THR A 77 19.43 -10.73 -13.24
C THR A 77 18.88 -11.86 -12.40
N ASP A 78 19.33 -12.00 -11.17
CA ASP A 78 18.82 -12.93 -10.16
C ASP A 78 17.70 -12.33 -9.29
N HIS A 79 17.08 -11.24 -9.75
CA HIS A 79 16.06 -10.49 -9.02
C HIS A 79 14.67 -10.75 -9.59
N ALA A 80 13.66 -10.81 -8.73
CA ALA A 80 12.25 -10.72 -9.14
C ALA A 80 11.48 -9.79 -8.21
N THR A 81 10.43 -9.14 -8.70
CA THR A 81 9.71 -8.12 -7.96
C THR A 81 8.21 -8.33 -8.03
N PHE A 82 7.53 -8.14 -6.90
CA PHE A 82 6.08 -7.94 -6.89
C PHE A 82 5.78 -6.48 -7.27
N ILE A 83 5.37 -6.22 -8.51
CA ILE A 83 5.01 -4.87 -8.95
C ILE A 83 3.74 -4.39 -8.21
N GLY A 84 2.75 -5.26 -8.20
CA GLY A 84 1.46 -5.11 -7.53
C GLY A 84 1.29 -5.95 -6.27
N ALA A 85 0.34 -5.56 -5.43
CA ALA A 85 -0.17 -6.40 -4.34
C ALA A 85 -1.70 -6.22 -4.22
N GLN A 86 -2.42 -6.68 -5.25
CA GLN A 86 -3.89 -6.71 -5.26
C GLN A 86 -4.40 -7.90 -4.46
N SER A 87 -5.53 -7.72 -3.78
CA SER A 87 -6.28 -8.84 -3.20
C SER A 87 -7.13 -9.52 -4.29
N LEU A 88 -7.74 -10.65 -3.93
CA LEU A 88 -8.68 -11.36 -4.80
C LEU A 88 -10.02 -10.60 -4.97
N GLN A 89 -10.30 -9.60 -4.14
CA GLN A 89 -11.54 -8.84 -4.20
C GLN A 89 -11.56 -8.01 -5.49
N LYS A 90 -12.61 -8.21 -6.29
CA LYS A 90 -12.92 -7.31 -7.41
C LYS A 90 -13.61 -6.05 -6.86
N PRO A 91 -12.99 -4.86 -6.93
CA PRO A 91 -13.62 -3.63 -6.44
C PRO A 91 -14.85 -3.30 -7.29
N ALA A 92 -15.94 -2.91 -6.65
CA ALA A 92 -17.15 -2.46 -7.33
C ALA A 92 -16.96 -1.04 -7.88
N GLU A 93 -17.55 -0.79 -9.04
CA GLU A 93 -17.62 0.54 -9.64
C GLU A 93 -18.89 1.23 -9.15
N TYR A 94 -18.77 2.49 -8.73
CA TYR A 94 -19.87 3.32 -8.26
C TYR A 94 -20.01 4.55 -9.16
N HIS A 95 -21.18 5.19 -9.11
CA HIS A 95 -21.39 6.46 -9.82
C HIS A 95 -20.55 7.60 -9.22
N ASP A 96 -20.36 7.57 -7.90
CA ASP A 96 -19.48 8.50 -7.22
C ASP A 96 -18.01 8.08 -7.39
N ALA A 97 -17.18 9.04 -7.79
CA ALA A 97 -15.76 8.83 -8.02
C ALA A 97 -15.03 8.52 -6.70
N ASP A 98 -15.45 9.14 -5.60
CA ASP A 98 -14.83 8.94 -4.29
C ASP A 98 -15.17 7.55 -3.74
N ALA A 99 -16.44 7.12 -3.85
CA ALA A 99 -16.84 5.75 -3.54
C ALA A 99 -16.05 4.70 -4.34
N THR A 100 -15.83 4.94 -5.64
CA THR A 100 -15.02 4.06 -6.50
C THR A 100 -13.55 4.07 -6.09
N ALA A 101 -12.98 5.22 -5.73
CA ALA A 101 -11.62 5.31 -5.22
C ALA A 101 -11.45 4.53 -3.91
N ASN A 102 -12.42 4.64 -2.99
CA ASN A 102 -12.43 3.91 -1.72
C ASN A 102 -12.53 2.40 -1.93
N ALA A 103 -13.37 1.95 -2.86
CA ALA A 103 -13.47 0.53 -3.22
C ALA A 103 -12.14 -0.02 -3.77
N ASN A 104 -11.48 0.72 -4.66
CA ASN A 104 -10.18 0.36 -5.21
C ASN A 104 -9.05 0.37 -4.17
N LEU A 105 -9.14 1.25 -3.16
CA LEU A 105 -8.17 1.28 -2.06
C LEU A 105 -8.33 0.05 -1.17
N SER A 106 -9.58 -0.35 -0.90
CA SER A 106 -9.91 -1.50 -0.06
C SER A 106 -9.50 -2.84 -0.67
N SER A 107 -9.38 -2.93 -2.00
CA SER A 107 -8.97 -4.16 -2.68
C SER A 107 -7.46 -4.39 -2.68
N ARG A 108 -6.66 -3.51 -2.08
CA ARG A 108 -5.18 -3.57 -2.12
C ARG A 108 -4.59 -3.98 -0.77
N LEU A 109 -3.72 -4.97 -0.79
CA LEU A 109 -3.13 -5.54 0.43
C LEU A 109 -2.31 -4.54 1.26
N PRO A 110 -1.49 -3.63 0.69
CA PRO A 110 -0.72 -2.68 1.49
C PRO A 110 -1.59 -1.82 2.42
N TYR A 111 -2.74 -1.37 1.93
CA TYR A 111 -3.67 -0.56 2.73
C TYR A 111 -4.50 -1.41 3.70
N LEU A 112 -4.88 -2.64 3.30
CA LEU A 112 -5.51 -3.59 4.21
C LEU A 112 -4.61 -3.93 5.40
N PHE A 113 -3.30 -4.15 5.19
CA PHE A 113 -2.36 -4.40 6.28
C PHE A 113 -2.28 -3.23 7.26
N ALA A 114 -2.28 -1.99 6.76
CA ALA A 114 -2.31 -0.81 7.61
C ALA A 114 -3.60 -0.80 8.46
N CYS A 115 -4.76 -1.00 7.83
CA CYS A 115 -6.06 -1.06 8.52
C CYS A 115 -6.11 -2.18 9.58
N SER A 116 -5.69 -3.41 9.22
CA SER A 116 -5.64 -4.53 10.16
C SER A 116 -4.72 -4.25 11.35
N ARG A 117 -3.59 -3.56 11.13
CA ARG A 117 -2.68 -3.19 12.22
C ARG A 117 -3.30 -2.14 13.16
N PHE A 118 -4.01 -1.15 12.63
CA PHE A 118 -4.79 -0.22 13.45
C PHE A 118 -5.89 -0.93 14.25
N ALA A 119 -6.58 -1.90 13.63
CA ALA A 119 -7.57 -2.71 14.33
C ALA A 119 -6.95 -3.51 15.50
N HIS A 120 -5.77 -4.08 15.30
CA HIS A 120 -5.03 -4.75 16.38
C HIS A 120 -4.68 -3.79 17.52
N TYR A 121 -4.17 -2.59 17.21
CA TYR A 121 -3.87 -1.61 18.23
C TYR A 121 -5.12 -1.15 18.99
N LEU A 122 -6.18 -0.78 18.27
CA LEU A 122 -7.45 -0.36 18.86
C LEU A 122 -8.00 -1.43 19.80
N LYS A 123 -7.99 -2.70 19.39
CA LYS A 123 -8.47 -3.80 20.23
C LYS A 123 -7.72 -3.89 21.56
N CYS A 124 -6.41 -3.71 21.56
CA CYS A 124 -5.60 -3.74 22.78
C CYS A 124 -5.79 -2.49 23.64
N ILE A 125 -5.61 -1.29 23.07
CA ILE A 125 -5.63 -0.04 23.85
C ILE A 125 -7.03 0.27 24.40
N VAL A 126 -8.09 -0.04 23.65
CA VAL A 126 -9.47 0.21 24.10
C VAL A 126 -9.84 -0.79 25.18
N ARG A 127 -9.43 -2.06 25.05
CA ARG A 127 -9.65 -3.08 26.09
C ARG A 127 -9.05 -2.65 27.42
N ASP A 128 -7.84 -2.10 27.40
CA ASP A 128 -7.15 -1.67 28.62
C ASP A 128 -7.78 -0.40 29.24
N LYS A 129 -8.64 0.31 28.51
CA LYS A 129 -9.40 1.48 28.97
C LYS A 129 -10.83 1.17 29.42
N ILE A 130 -11.31 -0.07 29.26
CA ILE A 130 -12.63 -0.47 29.76
C ILE A 130 -12.67 -0.32 31.29
N GLY A 131 -13.69 0.39 31.79
CA GLY A 131 -13.85 0.69 33.21
C GLY A 131 -13.29 2.05 33.66
N ALA A 132 -12.61 2.79 32.78
CA ALA A 132 -12.23 4.17 33.05
C ALA A 132 -13.43 5.13 32.91
N PHE A 133 -13.45 6.19 33.72
CA PHE A 133 -14.43 7.28 33.58
C PHE A 133 -14.12 8.08 32.31
N LYS A 134 -14.90 7.83 31.25
CA LYS A 134 -14.75 8.46 29.94
C LYS A 134 -16.12 8.79 29.37
N GLU A 135 -16.36 10.08 29.15
CA GLU A 135 -17.49 10.55 28.36
C GLU A 135 -17.17 10.49 26.86
N ARG A 136 -18.18 10.68 26.01
CA ARG A 136 -18.03 10.70 24.55
C ARG A 136 -16.92 11.66 24.09
N GLU A 137 -16.87 12.86 24.66
CA GLU A 137 -15.87 13.87 24.30
C GLU A 137 -14.45 13.48 24.71
N ASP A 138 -14.31 12.81 25.85
CA ASP A 138 -13.02 12.28 26.29
C ASP A 138 -12.53 11.17 25.35
N MET A 139 -13.43 10.29 24.92
CA MET A 139 -13.12 9.21 23.98
C MET A 139 -12.75 9.78 22.60
N GLN A 140 -13.52 10.74 22.11
CA GLN A 140 -13.25 11.46 20.86
C GLN A 140 -11.85 12.08 20.87
N ARG A 141 -11.52 12.83 21.93
CA ARG A 141 -10.23 13.51 22.06
C ARG A 141 -9.09 12.50 22.16
N TRP A 142 -9.24 11.50 23.02
CA TRP A 142 -8.21 10.49 23.23
C TRP A 142 -7.90 9.68 21.96
N LEU A 143 -8.92 9.24 21.23
CA LEU A 143 -8.73 8.47 20.00
C LEU A 143 -8.15 9.34 18.87
N ASN A 144 -8.55 10.61 18.75
CA ASN A 144 -7.94 11.55 17.82
C ASN A 144 -6.46 11.80 18.15
N GLU A 145 -6.13 12.12 19.41
CA GLU A 145 -4.75 12.30 19.84
C GLU A 145 -3.91 11.04 19.56
N TRP A 146 -4.45 9.86 19.86
CA TRP A 146 -3.78 8.60 19.61
C TRP A 146 -3.49 8.37 18.12
N VAL A 147 -4.48 8.52 17.23
CA VAL A 147 -4.28 8.26 15.79
C VAL A 147 -3.31 9.25 15.15
N MET A 148 -3.28 10.50 15.64
CA MET A 148 -2.38 11.54 15.14
C MET A 148 -0.88 11.22 15.33
N HIS A 149 -0.52 10.32 16.24
CA HIS A 149 0.86 9.85 16.38
C HIS A 149 1.37 9.10 15.13
N TYR A 150 0.46 8.57 14.32
CA TYR A 150 0.75 7.80 13.11
C TYR A 150 0.53 8.60 11.82
N VAL A 151 0.14 9.87 11.95
CA VAL A 151 -0.04 10.80 10.83
C VAL A 151 1.25 11.57 10.58
N ASP A 152 1.63 11.64 9.31
CA ASP A 152 2.69 12.51 8.84
C ASP A 152 2.16 13.95 8.70
N ALA A 153 2.76 14.89 9.43
CA ALA A 153 2.31 16.27 9.48
C ALA A 153 2.66 17.06 8.20
N ASP A 154 3.70 16.63 7.46
CA ASP A 154 4.10 17.25 6.19
C ASP A 154 4.31 16.17 5.11
N PRO A 155 3.21 15.56 4.62
CA PRO A 155 3.27 14.50 3.64
C PRO A 155 3.85 14.95 2.29
N ALA A 156 3.90 16.26 2.01
CA ALA A 156 4.44 16.77 0.75
C ALA A 156 5.97 16.67 0.73
N ASN A 157 6.64 17.02 1.82
CA ASN A 157 8.11 17.08 1.89
C ASN A 157 8.74 15.86 2.56
N SER A 158 7.96 15.01 3.23
CA SER A 158 8.47 13.83 3.91
C SER A 158 9.09 12.78 2.99
N SER A 159 10.18 12.18 3.48
CA SER A 159 10.90 11.10 2.82
C SER A 159 10.07 9.81 2.74
N GLN A 160 10.47 8.88 1.86
CA GLN A 160 9.83 7.56 1.76
C GLN A 160 9.92 6.75 3.06
N ASP A 161 11.03 6.82 3.79
CA ASP A 161 11.18 6.14 5.09
C ASP A 161 10.21 6.72 6.13
N THR A 162 10.07 8.05 6.18
CA THR A 162 9.12 8.73 7.08
C THR A 162 7.68 8.30 6.79
N LYS A 163 7.28 8.32 5.51
CA LYS A 163 5.95 7.87 5.05
C LYS A 163 5.70 6.38 5.29
N ALA A 164 6.75 5.57 5.34
CA ALA A 164 6.64 4.15 5.66
C ALA A 164 6.43 3.90 7.16
N ARG A 165 7.07 4.71 8.02
CA ARG A 165 6.92 4.65 9.49
C ARG A 165 5.62 5.28 9.99
N ARG A 166 5.12 6.30 9.28
CA ARG A 166 3.85 6.98 9.53
C ARG A 166 2.94 6.77 8.31
N PRO A 167 2.12 5.71 8.30
CA PRO A 167 1.42 5.28 7.08
C PRO A 167 0.27 6.20 6.66
N LEU A 168 -0.15 7.14 7.52
CA LEU A 168 -1.31 8.00 7.29
C LEU A 168 -0.89 9.42 6.90
N ALA A 169 -1.50 9.94 5.85
CA ALA A 169 -1.42 11.34 5.46
C ALA A 169 -2.44 12.21 6.23
N ALA A 170 -3.58 11.64 6.62
CA ALA A 170 -4.58 12.28 7.47
C ALA A 170 -5.41 11.22 8.19
N ALA A 171 -6.01 11.59 9.32
CA ALA A 171 -6.94 10.76 10.05
C ALA A 171 -8.02 11.60 10.73
N GLU A 172 -9.22 11.04 10.83
CA GLU A 172 -10.33 11.62 11.57
C GLU A 172 -11.08 10.51 12.30
N VAL A 173 -11.43 10.74 13.55
CA VAL A 173 -12.28 9.84 14.33
C VAL A 173 -13.61 10.54 14.59
N VAL A 174 -14.71 9.81 14.55
CA VAL A 174 -16.04 10.31 14.98
C VAL A 174 -16.63 9.32 15.98
N VAL A 175 -16.90 9.79 17.19
CA VAL A 175 -17.46 8.99 18.30
C VAL A 175 -18.90 9.42 18.58
N GLU A 176 -19.80 8.45 18.51
CA GLU A 176 -21.23 8.57 18.76
C GLU A 176 -21.61 7.75 20.00
N GLU A 177 -22.48 8.29 20.85
CA GLU A 177 -23.07 7.54 21.96
C GLU A 177 -24.10 6.53 21.45
N VAL A 178 -24.18 5.38 22.10
CA VAL A 178 -25.21 4.39 21.81
C VAL A 178 -26.44 4.73 22.65
N GLU A 179 -27.51 5.16 21.98
CA GLU A 179 -28.78 5.48 22.63
C GLU A 179 -29.30 4.29 23.43
N GLY A 180 -29.73 4.56 24.67
CA GLY A 180 -30.24 3.53 25.58
C GLY A 180 -29.17 2.64 26.23
N ASN A 181 -27.88 2.87 25.98
CA ASN A 181 -26.80 2.09 26.60
C ASN A 181 -25.63 2.96 27.12
N PRO A 182 -25.73 3.47 28.36
CA PRO A 182 -24.70 4.31 28.95
C PRO A 182 -23.32 3.63 29.00
N GLY A 183 -22.27 4.37 28.62
CA GLY A 183 -20.89 3.86 28.58
C GLY A 183 -20.53 3.07 27.32
N TYR A 184 -21.48 2.88 26.38
CA TYR A 184 -21.22 2.31 25.07
C TYR A 184 -21.14 3.41 24.01
N TYR A 185 -20.09 3.33 23.19
CA TYR A 185 -19.82 4.30 22.13
C TYR A 185 -19.51 3.58 20.82
N ASN A 186 -20.04 4.10 19.71
CA ASN A 186 -19.63 3.73 18.37
C ASN A 186 -18.55 4.69 17.88
N SER A 187 -17.49 4.17 17.27
CA SER A 187 -16.43 5.01 16.69
C SER A 187 -16.23 4.67 15.22
N LYS A 188 -16.14 5.71 14.39
CA LYS A 188 -15.83 5.62 12.96
C LYS A 188 -14.45 6.24 12.75
N PHE A 189 -13.53 5.46 12.20
CA PHE A 189 -12.17 5.92 11.87
C PHE A 189 -12.06 6.13 10.37
N PHE A 190 -11.78 7.35 9.96
CA PHE A 190 -11.46 7.72 8.58
C PHE A 190 -9.94 7.85 8.48
N LEU A 191 -9.30 6.89 7.81
CA LEU A 191 -7.84 6.80 7.72
C LEU A 191 -7.43 7.04 6.26
N ARG A 192 -6.73 8.14 5.98
CA ARG A 192 -6.23 8.45 4.63
C ARG A 192 -4.76 8.05 4.54
N PRO A 193 -4.40 6.97 3.82
CA PRO A 193 -3.01 6.56 3.69
C PRO A 193 -2.24 7.43 2.68
N HIS A 194 -0.92 7.31 2.66
CA HIS A 194 -0.12 7.83 1.56
C HIS A 194 -0.36 7.01 0.29
N PHE A 195 -0.64 7.68 -0.84
CA PHE A 195 -0.84 6.99 -2.11
C PHE A 195 0.48 6.49 -2.69
N GLN A 196 0.47 5.24 -3.14
CA GLN A 196 1.53 4.64 -3.94
C GLN A 196 1.21 4.76 -5.42
N LEU A 197 2.24 4.98 -6.26
CA LEU A 197 2.11 5.04 -7.70
C LEU A 197 1.67 3.68 -8.25
N GLU A 198 0.54 3.63 -8.96
CA GLU A 198 0.03 2.40 -9.59
C GLU A 198 0.31 2.34 -11.09
N GLY A 199 0.30 3.48 -11.77
CA GLY A 199 0.48 3.58 -13.21
C GLY A 199 0.54 5.02 -13.66
N LEU A 200 1.17 5.24 -14.80
CA LEU A 200 1.33 6.56 -15.41
C LEU A 200 1.15 6.42 -16.92
N THR A 201 0.21 7.16 -17.49
CA THR A 201 0.09 7.30 -18.94
C THR A 201 0.81 8.57 -19.38
N VAL A 202 1.88 8.42 -20.16
CA VAL A 202 2.70 9.55 -20.63
C VAL A 202 2.34 9.87 -22.08
N SER A 203 2.05 11.13 -22.38
CA SER A 203 1.97 11.63 -23.75
C SER A 203 3.11 12.60 -24.01
N LEU A 204 3.97 12.27 -24.98
CA LEU A 204 5.09 13.11 -25.38
C LEU A 204 4.67 13.96 -26.58
N ARG A 205 4.85 15.28 -26.48
CA ARG A 205 4.53 16.22 -27.56
C ARG A 205 5.77 17.05 -27.90
N LEU A 206 6.19 16.98 -29.15
CA LEU A 206 7.19 17.90 -29.70
C LEU A 206 6.53 19.26 -29.92
N VAL A 207 7.01 20.28 -29.21
CA VAL A 207 6.50 21.65 -29.30
C VAL A 207 7.66 22.62 -29.51
N THR A 208 7.46 23.62 -30.37
CA THR A 208 8.48 24.64 -30.66
C THR A 208 8.63 25.69 -29.56
N LYS A 209 7.58 25.92 -28.77
CA LYS A 209 7.58 26.73 -27.55
C LYS A 209 6.70 26.05 -26.52
N LEU A 210 7.19 25.94 -25.29
CA LEU A 210 6.44 25.32 -24.20
C LEU A 210 5.11 26.07 -23.98
N PRO A 211 3.98 25.37 -23.81
CA PRO A 211 2.67 25.98 -23.59
C PRO A 211 2.67 26.94 -22.39
N SER A 212 3.39 26.59 -21.31
CA SER A 212 3.54 27.42 -20.11
C SER A 212 4.18 28.78 -20.37
N ILE A 213 4.96 28.95 -21.44
CA ILE A 213 5.60 30.21 -21.84
C ILE A 213 4.75 30.96 -22.87
N LYS A 214 3.72 30.33 -23.45
CA LYS A 214 2.78 30.99 -24.38
C LYS A 214 1.66 31.74 -23.66
N GLU A 215 1.18 31.25 -22.51
CA GLU A 215 0.06 31.87 -21.79
C GLU A 215 0.42 33.15 -21.03
N VAL A 216 1.72 33.47 -20.92
CA VAL A 216 2.23 34.64 -20.18
C VAL A 216 2.57 35.82 -21.12
N ALA A 217 2.37 35.67 -22.43
CA ALA A 217 2.63 36.71 -23.44
C ALA A 217 1.34 37.05 -24.20
#